data_AF-A0A1F1WCG1-F1
#
_entry.id   AF-A0A1F1WCG1-F1
#
_cell.length_a   1.000
_cell.length_b   1.000
_cell.length_c   1.000
_cell.angle_alpha   90.00
_cell.angle_beta   90.00
_cell.angle_gamma   90.00
#
_symmetry.space_group_name_H-M   'P 1'
#
loop_
_entity.id
_entity.type
_entity.pdbx_description
1 polymer ?
#
loop_
_entity_poly.entity_id
_entity_poly.type
_entity_poly.pdbx_seq_one_letter_code
_entity_poly.pdbx_strand_id
1 'polypeptide(L)'
;MAPPARRRFDATWLPFGMILGFVVGIGTGLAVVDSLWIGAVVGVLVGAGLGVLLGLRGGGDALTRDEDAEDDEYRRLHGDPRPGERR
;
A
#
# COMPACT_ATOMS: atom_id res chain seq x y z
N MET A 1 18.28 19.62 11.41
CA MET A 1 18.41 18.26 10.83
C MET A 1 17.06 17.59 10.98
N ALA A 2 16.30 17.45 9.89
CA ALA A 2 15.01 16.78 9.92
C ALA A 2 15.21 15.27 10.17
N PRO A 3 14.42 14.63 11.05
CA PRO A 3 14.55 13.20 11.30
C PRO A 3 14.27 12.42 10.02
N PRO A 4 14.97 11.29 9.76
CA PRO A 4 14.71 10.46 8.59
C PRO A 4 13.25 10.00 8.63
N ALA A 5 12.48 10.38 7.62
CA ALA A 5 11.11 9.94 7.44
C ALA A 5 11.11 8.42 7.45
N ARG A 6 10.61 7.83 8.55
CA ARG A 6 10.50 6.38 8.68
C ARG A 6 9.52 5.94 7.59
N ARG A 7 10.00 5.19 6.61
CA ARG A 7 9.19 4.64 5.51
C ARG A 7 8.03 3.86 6.14
N ARG A 8 6.84 4.47 6.21
CA ARG A 8 5.67 3.85 6.82
C ARG A 8 5.21 2.76 5.87
N PHE A 9 5.08 1.54 6.40
CA PHE A 9 4.50 0.44 5.65
C PHE A 9 3.06 0.80 5.27
N ASP A 10 2.78 0.83 3.96
CA ASP A 10 1.43 1.05 3.46
C ASP A 10 0.73 -0.30 3.30
N ALA A 11 -0.10 -0.64 4.29
CA ALA A 11 -0.86 -1.89 4.32
C ALA A 11 -1.93 -1.98 3.22
N THR A 12 -2.25 -0.88 2.54
CA THR A 12 -3.28 -0.80 1.50
C THR A 12 -2.99 -1.73 0.32
N TRP A 13 -1.73 -2.09 0.09
CA TRP A 13 -1.31 -2.99 -0.99
C TRP A 13 -1.44 -4.48 -0.65
N LEU A 14 -1.58 -4.81 0.63
CA LEU A 14 -1.64 -6.20 1.10
C LEU A 14 -2.88 -6.94 0.55
N PRO A 15 -4.11 -6.39 0.58
CA PRO A 15 -5.28 -7.03 -0.02
C PRO A 15 -5.14 -7.27 -1.53
N PHE A 16 -4.60 -6.29 -2.27
CA PHE A 16 -4.42 -6.41 -3.72
C PHE A 16 -3.43 -7.51 -4.07
N GLY A 17 -2.29 -7.55 -3.38
CA GLY A 17 -1.31 -8.61 -3.55
C GLY A 17 -1.90 -9.99 -3.29
N MET A 18 -2.65 -10.15 -2.18
CA MET A 18 -3.29 -11.43 -1.83
C MET A 18 -4.31 -11.89 -2.87
N ILE A 19 -5.17 -11.01 -3.38
CA ILE A 19 -6.18 -11.36 -4.39
C ILE A 19 -5.50 -11.78 -5.70
N LEU A 20 -4.52 -11.00 -6.17
CA LEU A 20 -3.74 -11.32 -7.37
C LEU A 20 -3.04 -12.67 -7.23
N GLY A 21 -2.33 -12.86 -6.12
CA GLY A 21 -1.63 -14.10 -5.83
C GLY A 21 -2.57 -15.29 -5.74
N PHE A 22 -3.74 -15.15 -5.11
CA PHE A 22 -4.74 -16.21 -5.01
C PHE A 22 -5.26 -16.65 -6.37
N VAL A 23 -5.64 -15.70 -7.24
CA VAL A 23 -6.18 -15.99 -8.58
C VAL A 23 -5.11 -16.67 -9.45
N VAL A 24 -3.90 -16.12 -9.48
CA VAL A 24 -2.78 -16.71 -10.23
C VAL A 24 -2.43 -18.08 -9.66
N GLY A 25 -2.39 -18.22 -8.33
CA GLY A 25 -2.08 -19.46 -7.63
C GLY A 25 -3.08 -20.57 -7.93
N ILE A 26 -4.38 -20.28 -7.94
CA ILE A 26 -5.40 -21.25 -8.37
C ILE A 26 -5.15 -21.70 -9.81
N GLY A 27 -4.93 -20.75 -10.72
CA GLY A 27 -4.67 -21.07 -12.13
C GLY A 27 -3.43 -21.95 -12.30
N THR A 28 -2.32 -21.60 -11.67
CA THR A 28 -1.08 -22.37 -11.72
C THR A 28 -1.19 -23.70 -11.00
N GLY A 29 -1.86 -23.76 -9.86
CA GLY A 29 -2.03 -24.99 -9.07
C GLY A 29 -2.84 -26.05 -9.80
N LEU A 30 -3.90 -25.63 -10.51
CA LEU A 30 -4.64 -26.52 -11.40
C LEU A 30 -3.79 -26.93 -12.61
N ALA A 31 -3.08 -25.98 -13.25
CA ALA A 31 -2.31 -26.26 -14.45
C ALA A 31 -1.08 -27.17 -14.25
N VAL A 32 -0.43 -27.10 -13.08
CA VAL A 32 0.87 -27.77 -12.83
C VAL A 32 0.73 -29.01 -11.97
N VAL A 33 -0.16 -28.98 -10.96
CA VAL A 33 -0.24 -30.02 -9.92
C VAL A 33 -1.65 -30.56 -9.73
N ASP A 34 -2.62 -30.12 -10.55
CA ASP A 34 -4.04 -30.51 -10.49
C ASP A 34 -4.64 -30.39 -9.08
N SER A 35 -4.15 -29.43 -8.30
CA SER A 35 -4.54 -29.24 -6.91
C SER A 35 -4.92 -27.80 -6.64
N LEU A 36 -6.23 -27.60 -6.50
CA LEU A 36 -6.81 -26.32 -6.13
C LEU A 36 -6.27 -25.81 -4.79
N TRP A 37 -6.18 -26.71 -3.80
CA TRP A 37 -5.72 -26.37 -2.45
C TRP A 37 -4.27 -25.90 -2.41
N ILE A 38 -3.38 -26.61 -3.10
CA ILE A 38 -1.96 -26.23 -3.17
C ILE A 38 -1.82 -24.89 -3.90
N GLY A 39 -2.51 -24.71 -5.02
CA GLY A 39 -2.54 -23.47 -5.76
C GLY A 39 -3.00 -22.28 -4.93
N ALA A 40 -4.10 -22.44 -4.20
CA ALA A 40 -4.65 -21.42 -3.33
C ALA A 40 -3.68 -21.00 -2.22
N VAL A 41 -3.12 -21.96 -1.48
CA VAL A 41 -2.21 -21.68 -0.35
C VAL A 41 -0.94 -20.98 -0.83
N VAL A 42 -0.30 -21.52 -1.88
CA VAL A 42 0.91 -20.92 -2.46
C VAL A 42 0.60 -19.53 -3.02
N GLY A 43 -0.53 -19.39 -3.70
CA GLY A 43 -1.00 -18.13 -4.26
C GLY A 43 -1.17 -17.04 -3.21
N VAL A 44 -1.83 -17.34 -2.09
CA VAL A 44 -1.99 -16.37 -0.99
C VAL A 44 -0.64 -15.99 -0.38
N LEU A 45 0.26 -16.94 -0.15
CA LEU A 45 1.58 -16.66 0.44
C LEU A 45 2.43 -15.75 -0.47
N VAL A 46 2.48 -16.07 -1.77
CA VAL A 46 3.19 -15.25 -2.77
C VAL A 46 2.53 -13.88 -2.91
N GLY A 47 1.20 -13.84 -2.95
CA GLY A 47 0.42 -12.61 -3.04
C GLY A 47 0.61 -11.68 -1.84
N ALA A 48 0.61 -12.25 -0.63
CA ALA A 48 0.91 -11.51 0.60
C ALA A 48 2.33 -10.91 0.55
N GLY A 49 3.33 -11.69 0.12
CA GLY A 49 4.69 -11.20 -0.08
C GLY A 49 4.76 -10.04 -1.10
N LEU A 50 4.00 -10.13 -2.19
CA LEU A 50 3.93 -9.10 -3.22
C LEU A 50 3.26 -7.81 -2.69
N GLY A 51 2.15 -7.95 -1.97
CA GLY A 51 1.46 -6.84 -1.33
C GLY A 51 2.32 -6.14 -0.28
N VAL A 52 3.09 -6.91 0.49
CA VAL A 52 4.08 -6.36 1.43
C VAL A 52 5.18 -5.61 0.68
N LEU A 53 5.74 -6.20 -0.39
CA LEU A 53 6.80 -5.58 -1.17
C LEU A 53 6.35 -4.25 -1.79
N LEU A 54 5.11 -4.18 -2.30
CA LEU A 54 4.51 -2.97 -2.85
C LEU A 54 4.26 -1.92 -1.75
N GLY A 55 3.71 -2.34 -0.62
CA GLY A 55 3.50 -1.48 0.55
C GLY A 55 4.80 -0.92 1.14
N LEU A 56 5.91 -1.64 0.99
CA LEU A 56 7.25 -1.15 1.31
C LEU A 56 7.84 -0.26 0.21
N ARG A 57 7.45 -0.41 -1.07
CA ARG A 57 8.13 0.24 -2.20
C ARG A 57 7.65 1.67 -2.48
N GLY A 58 6.41 2.04 -2.14
CA GLY A 58 6.01 3.46 -2.23
C GLY A 58 4.57 3.74 -2.63
N GLY A 59 3.61 3.06 -1.99
CA GLY A 59 2.20 3.41 -2.12
C GLY A 59 1.83 4.83 -1.71
N GLY A 60 2.56 5.38 -0.74
CA GLY A 60 2.31 6.69 -0.13
C GLY A 60 3.41 7.73 -0.35
N ASP A 61 4.33 7.57 -1.31
CA ASP A 61 5.37 8.60 -1.55
C ASP A 61 5.04 9.52 -2.74
N ALA A 62 4.09 9.15 -3.60
CA ALA A 62 3.73 9.96 -4.77
C ALA A 62 2.46 10.79 -4.55
N LEU A 63 1.41 10.21 -3.97
CA LEU A 63 0.13 10.92 -3.75
C LEU A 63 0.18 11.79 -2.48
N THR A 64 0.65 11.22 -1.37
CA THR A 64 0.73 11.93 -0.08
C THR A 64 1.86 12.94 0.00
N ARG A 65 2.89 12.83 -0.85
CA ARG A 65 3.97 13.84 -0.88
C ARG A 65 3.52 15.14 -1.54
N ASP A 66 2.71 15.05 -2.59
CA ASP A 66 2.13 16.22 -3.23
C ASP A 66 1.06 16.84 -2.31
N GLU A 67 0.24 16.00 -1.67
CA GLU A 67 -0.75 16.45 -0.69
C GLU A 67 -0.09 17.13 0.53
N ASP A 68 0.95 16.54 1.13
CA ASP A 68 1.72 17.13 2.24
C ASP A 68 2.44 18.43 1.82
N ALA A 69 2.91 18.51 0.56
CA ALA A 69 3.57 19.70 0.03
C ALA A 69 2.58 20.85 -0.19
N GLU A 70 1.39 20.57 -0.72
CA GLU A 70 0.31 21.55 -0.88
C GLU A 70 -0.19 22.05 0.48
N ASP A 71 -0.33 21.15 1.48
CA ASP A 71 -0.79 21.49 2.83
C ASP A 71 0.23 22.39 3.56
N ASP A 72 1.53 22.11 3.40
CA ASP A 72 2.61 22.94 3.93
C ASP A 72 2.72 24.30 3.23
N GLU A 73 2.52 24.35 1.91
CA GLU A 73 2.47 25.59 1.16
C GLU A 73 1.26 26.44 1.58
N TYR A 74 0.11 25.81 1.78
CA TYR A 74 -1.09 26.46 2.28
C TYR A 74 -0.88 27.04 3.69
N ARG A 75 -0.30 26.27 4.64
CA ARG A 75 0.04 26.77 5.99
C ARG A 75 1.02 27.94 5.95
N ARG A 76 1.99 27.94 5.04
CA ARG A 76 2.95 29.05 4.87
C ARG A 76 2.27 30.32 4.36
N LEU A 77 1.33 30.18 3.42
CA LEU A 77 0.66 31.30 2.79
C LEU A 77 -0.49 31.88 3.63
N HIS A 78 -1.25 31.03 4.35
CA HIS A 78 -2.49 31.42 5.02
C HIS A 78 -2.40 31.36 6.55
N GLY A 79 -1.31 30.81 7.11
CA GLY A 79 -1.20 30.54 8.54
C GLY A 79 -2.06 29.35 8.97
N ASP A 80 -1.80 28.85 10.17
CA ASP A 80 -2.51 27.67 10.70
C ASP A 80 -3.95 28.06 11.10
N PRO A 81 -5.00 27.45 10.52
CA PRO A 81 -6.37 27.75 10.91
C PRO A 81 -6.55 27.32 12.38
N ARG A 82 -6.91 28.27 13.25
CA ARG A 82 -7.25 27.94 14.64
C ARG A 82 -8.42 26.94 14.63
N PRO A 83 -8.34 25.84 15.42
CA PRO A 83 -9.44 24.89 15.51
C PRO A 83 -10.64 25.60 16.17
N GLY A 84 -11.61 26.06 15.38
CA GLY A 84 -12.82 26.70 15.88
C GLY A 84 -13.52 27.73 14.98
N GLU A 85 -12.87 28.26 13.94
CA GLU A 85 -13.51 29.24 13.04
C GLU A 85 -14.08 28.58 11.78
N ARG A 86 -15.11 27.76 11.96
CA ARG A 86 -16.15 27.57 10.93
C ARG A 86 -17.47 27.96 11.56
N ARG A 87 -17.88 29.21 11.36
CA ARG A 87 -19.26 29.67 11.56
C ARG A 87 -19.92 29.82 10.20
#